data_AF-A0A1H6SCL7-F1
#
_entry.id   AF-A0A1H6SCL7-F1
#
_cell.length_a   1.000
_cell.length_b   1.000
_cell.length_c   1.000
_cell.angle_alpha   90.00
_cell.angle_beta   90.00
_cell.angle_gamma   90.00
#
_symmetry.space_group_name_H-M   'P 1'
#
loop_
_entity.id
_entity.type
_entity.pdbx_description
1 polymer ?
#
loop_
_entity_poly.entity_id
_entity_poly.type
_entity_poly.pdbx_seq_one_letter_code
_entity_poly.pdbx_strand_id
1 'polypeptide(L)'
;MSGEARQEGGAVPSPLPALSADALRAASAEVIRATAELERSARVLAEVRFELDTQEAERIAAGIEGKNESERKANLRLQLSEKYAELSGAEIGAAGARADLDIAKVRLDCLRFQLRLLEVQAGGRA
;
A
#
# COMPACT_ATOMS: atom_id res chain seq x y z
N MET A 1 -40.04 -9.63 -8.13
CA MET A 1 -39.72 -10.13 -9.48
C MET A 1 -39.41 -8.93 -10.35
N SER A 2 -38.17 -8.89 -10.86
CA SER A 2 -37.64 -7.95 -11.86
C SER A 2 -37.45 -6.51 -11.38
N GLY A 3 -36.27 -5.89 -11.45
CA GLY A 3 -35.03 -6.24 -12.12
C GLY A 3 -34.33 -4.93 -12.46
N GLU A 4 -33.05 -4.83 -12.10
CA GLU A 4 -31.94 -4.30 -12.92
C GLU A 4 -32.17 -2.97 -13.70
N ALA A 5 -31.29 -1.96 -13.68
CA ALA A 5 -29.85 -2.04 -13.65
C ALA A 5 -29.22 -0.63 -13.55
N ARG A 6 -28.12 -0.59 -12.81
CA ARG A 6 -26.83 0.06 -13.14
C ARG A 6 -26.77 1.59 -13.11
N GLN A 7 -26.37 2.07 -11.94
CA GLN A 7 -25.42 3.17 -11.84
C GLN A 7 -24.08 2.73 -12.49
N GLU A 8 -23.84 3.15 -13.72
CA GLU A 8 -22.49 3.17 -14.30
C GLU A 8 -22.17 4.62 -14.69
N GLY A 9 -21.72 5.37 -13.70
CA GLY A 9 -21.01 6.63 -13.90
C GLY A 9 -19.63 6.48 -13.28
N GLY A 10 -18.82 5.58 -13.86
CA GLY A 10 -17.40 5.48 -13.49
C GLY A 10 -16.77 6.84 -13.64
N ALA A 11 -16.35 7.45 -12.53
CA ALA A 11 -15.64 8.69 -12.53
C ALA A 11 -14.40 8.51 -13.41
N VAL A 12 -14.41 9.13 -14.59
CA VAL A 12 -13.23 9.26 -15.42
C VAL A 12 -12.13 9.83 -14.52
N PRO A 13 -10.96 9.19 -14.41
CA PRO A 13 -9.89 9.73 -13.57
C PRO A 13 -9.63 11.16 -14.01
N SER A 14 -9.70 12.07 -13.02
CA SER A 14 -9.58 13.50 -13.21
C SER A 14 -8.42 13.84 -14.15
N PRO A 15 -8.56 14.82 -15.06
CA PRO A 15 -7.50 15.20 -15.97
C PRO A 15 -6.21 15.48 -15.19
N LEU A 16 -5.08 15.08 -15.76
CA LEU A 16 -3.75 15.31 -15.18
C LEU A 16 -3.68 16.76 -14.66
N PRO A 17 -3.14 16.98 -13.44
CA PRO A 17 -3.12 18.30 -12.85
C PRO A 17 -2.39 19.26 -13.80
N ALA A 18 -3.01 20.42 -14.04
CA ALA A 18 -2.39 21.47 -14.84
C ALA A 18 -1.13 21.97 -14.14
N LEU A 19 -0.07 22.24 -14.92
CA LEU A 19 1.17 22.75 -14.38
C LEU A 19 0.94 24.09 -13.66
N SER A 20 1.24 24.11 -12.36
CA SER A 20 1.31 25.31 -11.56
C SER A 20 2.30 25.11 -10.41
N ALA A 21 2.77 26.20 -9.82
CA ALA A 21 3.64 26.13 -8.64
C ALA A 21 2.94 25.43 -7.47
N ASP A 22 1.63 25.64 -7.30
CA ASP A 22 0.82 24.95 -6.29
C ASP A 22 0.70 23.46 -6.57
N ALA A 23 0.47 23.06 -7.83
CA ALA A 23 0.41 21.65 -8.21
C ALA A 23 1.74 20.92 -7.95
N LEU A 24 2.87 21.56 -8.27
CA LEU A 24 4.20 21.02 -7.97
C LEU A 24 4.46 20.89 -6.48
N ARG A 25 4.10 21.90 -5.68
CA ARG A 25 4.20 21.83 -4.21
C ARG A 25 3.33 20.73 -3.63
N ALA A 26 2.08 20.63 -4.07
CA ALA A 26 1.14 19.62 -3.62
C ALA A 26 1.61 18.20 -3.97
N ALA A 27 2.05 17.97 -5.21
CA ALA A 27 2.58 16.68 -5.65
C ALA A 27 3.86 16.29 -4.89
N SER A 28 4.75 17.25 -4.64
CA SER A 28 5.97 17.01 -3.85
C SER A 28 5.64 16.66 -2.40
N ALA A 29 4.70 17.39 -1.78
CA ALA A 29 4.22 17.10 -0.44
C ALA A 29 3.56 15.71 -0.36
N GLU A 30 2.82 15.32 -1.40
CA GLU A 30 2.20 14.00 -1.47
C GLU A 30 3.23 12.88 -1.56
N VAL A 31 4.30 13.03 -2.36
CA VAL A 31 5.40 12.05 -2.38
C VAL A 31 6.04 11.91 -1.00
N ILE A 32 6.25 13.01 -0.28
CA ILE A 32 6.81 12.99 1.08
C ILE A 32 5.86 12.24 2.02
N ARG A 33 4.55 12.57 1.99
CA ARG A 33 3.54 11.89 2.82
C ARG A 33 3.46 10.40 2.54
N ALA A 34 3.35 10.01 1.26
CA ALA A 34 3.25 8.62 0.85
C ALA A 34 4.53 7.83 1.18
N THR A 35 5.70 8.47 1.11
CA THR A 35 6.97 7.85 1.55
C THR A 35 6.93 7.58 3.06
N ALA A 36 6.51 8.57 3.85
CA ALA A 36 6.40 8.40 5.30
C ALA A 36 5.34 7.35 5.68
N GLU A 37 4.23 7.25 4.95
CA GLU A 37 3.24 6.19 5.16
C GLU A 37 3.80 4.82 4.81
N LEU A 38 4.47 4.67 3.67
CA LEU A 38 5.13 3.40 3.32
C LEU A 38 6.12 2.96 4.38
N GLU A 39 6.92 3.88 4.93
CA GLU A 39 7.83 3.57 6.03
C GLU A 39 7.08 3.13 7.29
N ARG A 40 5.96 3.78 7.65
CA ARG A 40 5.13 3.37 8.78
C ARG A 40 4.54 1.99 8.57
N SER A 41 3.90 1.74 7.41
CA SER A 41 3.29 0.45 7.11
C SER A 41 4.34 -0.66 7.07
N ALA A 42 5.55 -0.39 6.57
CA ALA A 42 6.65 -1.35 6.57
C ALA A 42 7.12 -1.70 8.00
N ARG A 43 7.15 -0.74 8.92
CA ARG A 43 7.47 -1.00 10.34
C ARG A 43 6.39 -1.85 10.99
N VAL A 44 5.12 -1.51 10.81
CA VAL A 44 4.00 -2.30 11.34
C VAL A 44 4.05 -3.73 10.81
N LEU A 45 4.30 -3.92 9.52
CA LEU A 45 4.46 -5.25 8.94
C LEU A 45 5.62 -6.04 9.57
N ALA A 46 6.76 -5.38 9.79
CA ALA A 46 7.91 -6.01 10.42
C ALA A 46 7.62 -6.40 11.88
N GLU A 47 6.95 -5.53 12.63
CA GLU A 47 6.54 -5.76 14.02
C GLU A 47 5.58 -6.96 14.12
N VAL A 48 4.51 -6.97 13.31
CA VAL A 48 3.53 -8.07 13.32
C VAL A 48 4.16 -9.41 12.92
N ARG A 49 5.07 -9.41 11.94
CA ARG A 49 5.84 -10.61 11.58
C ARG A 49 6.68 -11.12 12.73
N PHE A 50 7.43 -10.22 13.39
CA PHE A 50 8.26 -10.59 14.52
C PHE A 50 7.44 -11.13 15.69
N GLU A 51 6.30 -10.51 16.00
CA GLU A 51 5.38 -10.99 17.01
C GLU A 51 4.81 -12.37 16.68
N LEU A 52 4.40 -12.60 15.42
CA LEU A 52 3.90 -13.88 14.98
C LEU A 52 4.97 -14.97 15.10
N ASP A 53 6.18 -14.73 14.62
CA ASP A 53 7.31 -15.67 14.71
C ASP A 53 7.63 -16.03 16.17
N THR A 54 7.59 -15.03 17.06
CA THR A 54 7.81 -15.21 18.50
C THR A 54 6.72 -16.08 19.11
N GLN A 55 5.45 -15.78 18.82
CA GLN A 55 4.32 -16.56 19.33
C GLN A 55 4.29 -17.99 18.77
N GLU A 56 4.65 -18.19 17.50
CA GLU A 56 4.81 -19.52 16.93
C GLU A 56 5.86 -20.33 17.68
N ALA A 57 7.04 -19.75 17.93
CA ALA A 57 8.11 -20.40 18.67
C ALA A 57 7.68 -20.76 20.11
N GLU A 58 7.03 -19.83 20.82
CA GLU A 58 6.52 -20.06 22.17
C GLU A 58 5.49 -21.19 22.23
N ARG A 59 4.54 -21.23 21.28
CA ARG A 59 3.51 -22.28 21.22
C ARG A 59 4.09 -23.63 20.87
N ILE A 60 5.05 -23.67 19.96
CA ILE A 60 5.77 -24.90 19.62
C ILE A 60 6.55 -25.41 20.84
N ALA A 61 7.24 -24.53 21.57
CA ALA A 61 8.00 -24.89 22.76
C ALA A 61 7.10 -25.36 23.92
N ALA A 62 5.92 -24.77 24.09
CA ALA A 62 4.93 -25.18 25.08
C ALA A 62 4.26 -26.54 24.75
N GLY A 63 4.39 -27.00 23.50
CA GLY A 63 3.76 -28.21 23.02
C GLY A 63 2.33 -27.95 22.54
N ILE A 64 2.06 -28.38 21.31
CA ILE A 64 0.76 -28.18 20.67
C ILE A 64 0.02 -29.52 20.65
N GLU A 65 -1.23 -29.50 21.09
CA GLU A 65 -2.08 -30.70 21.10
C GLU A 65 -2.32 -31.20 19.68
N GLY A 66 -2.30 -32.53 19.50
CA GLY A 66 -2.60 -33.19 18.23
C GLY A 66 -1.98 -34.57 18.12
N LYS A 67 -2.73 -35.53 17.58
CA LYS A 67 -2.33 -36.94 17.46
C LYS A 67 -1.25 -37.16 16.40
N ASN A 68 -1.17 -36.24 15.44
CA ASN A 68 -0.19 -36.22 14.36
C ASN A 68 0.26 -34.78 14.07
N GLU A 69 1.25 -34.62 13.20
CA GLU A 69 1.82 -33.32 12.86
C GLU A 69 0.81 -32.38 12.16
N SER A 70 -0.03 -32.93 11.30
CA SER A 70 -1.06 -32.16 10.58
C SER A 70 -2.07 -31.53 11.54
N GLU A 71 -2.55 -32.30 12.53
CA GLU A 71 -3.44 -31.80 13.58
C GLU A 71 -2.76 -30.71 14.43
N ARG A 72 -1.51 -30.94 14.85
CA ARG A 72 -0.75 -29.92 15.60
C ARG A 72 -0.59 -28.62 14.82
N LYS A 73 -0.31 -28.71 13.52
CA LYS A 73 -0.18 -27.54 12.64
C LYS A 73 -1.51 -26.81 12.43
N ALA A 74 -2.61 -27.55 12.31
CA ALA A 74 -3.95 -26.95 12.22
C ALA A 74 -4.31 -26.23 13.53
N ASN A 75 -4.04 -26.86 14.68
CA ASN A 75 -4.29 -26.26 15.99
C ASN A 75 -3.42 -25.02 16.23
N LEU A 76 -2.15 -25.04 15.84
CA LEU A 76 -1.27 -23.86 15.88
C LEU A 76 -1.88 -22.69 15.10
N ARG A 77 -2.30 -22.94 13.86
CA ARG A 77 -2.90 -21.92 13.01
C ARG A 77 -4.22 -21.38 13.57
N LEU A 78 -5.02 -22.24 14.19
CA LEU A 78 -6.25 -21.81 14.84
C LEU A 78 -5.95 -20.90 16.03
N GLN A 79 -4.98 -21.29 16.88
CA GLN A 79 -4.55 -20.51 18.04
C GLN A 79 -3.95 -19.14 17.65
N LEU A 80 -3.30 -19.07 16.49
CA LEU A 80 -2.68 -17.84 15.97
C LEU A 80 -3.49 -17.16 14.86
N SER A 81 -4.75 -17.54 14.68
CA SER A 81 -5.58 -17.09 13.55
C SER A 81 -5.73 -15.56 13.51
N GLU A 82 -5.90 -14.92 14.66
CA GLU A 82 -5.95 -13.46 14.79
C GLU A 82 -4.64 -12.82 14.36
N LYS A 83 -3.49 -13.35 14.78
CA LYS A 83 -2.18 -12.83 14.39
C LYS A 83 -1.88 -13.01 12.90
N TYR A 84 -2.31 -14.12 12.30
CA TYR A 84 -2.25 -14.28 10.84
C TYR A 84 -3.16 -13.28 10.10
N ALA A 85 -4.33 -12.95 10.66
CA ALA A 85 -5.21 -11.93 10.10
C ALA A 85 -4.59 -10.53 10.22
N GLU A 86 -3.96 -10.20 11.35
CA GLU A 86 -3.19 -8.97 11.54
C GLU A 86 -2.04 -8.88 10.52
N LEU A 87 -1.30 -9.97 10.32
CA LEU A 87 -0.22 -10.05 9.34
C LEU A 87 -0.74 -9.76 7.93
N SER A 88 -1.83 -10.42 7.53
CA SER A 88 -2.48 -10.19 6.23
C SER A 88 -2.91 -8.73 6.06
N GLY A 89 -3.51 -8.14 7.10
CA GLY A 89 -3.88 -6.72 7.11
C GLY A 89 -2.66 -5.79 6.93
N ALA A 90 -1.56 -6.07 7.63
CA ALA A 90 -0.32 -5.29 7.51
C ALA A 90 0.32 -5.43 6.13
N GLU A 91 0.28 -6.63 5.53
CA GLU A 91 0.77 -6.87 4.15
C GLU A 91 -0.04 -6.08 3.13
N ILE A 92 -1.37 -6.10 3.24
CA ILE A 92 -2.26 -5.30 2.40
C ILE A 92 -1.99 -3.80 2.60
N GLY A 93 -1.83 -3.36 3.84
CA GLY A 93 -1.51 -1.96 4.16
C GLY A 93 -0.20 -1.50 3.53
N ALA A 94 0.87 -2.28 3.67
CA ALA A 94 2.17 -1.98 3.06
C ALA A 94 2.11 -1.98 1.52
N ALA A 95 1.36 -2.92 0.92
CA ALA A 95 1.14 -2.94 -0.53
C ALA A 95 0.37 -1.71 -1.01
N GLY A 96 -0.68 -1.30 -0.27
CA GLY A 96 -1.44 -0.09 -0.55
C GLY A 96 -0.58 1.17 -0.49
N ALA A 97 0.17 1.36 0.62
CA ALA A 97 1.08 2.50 0.77
C ALA A 97 2.15 2.55 -0.33
N ARG A 98 2.60 1.38 -0.82
CA ARG A 98 3.52 1.31 -1.95
C ARG A 98 2.87 1.81 -3.24
N ALA A 99 1.66 1.37 -3.53
CA ALA A 99 0.90 1.81 -4.70
C ALA A 99 0.65 3.33 -4.65
N ASP A 100 0.28 3.87 -3.48
CA ASP A 100 0.07 5.30 -3.28
C ASP A 100 1.33 6.12 -3.55
N LEU A 101 2.50 5.64 -3.10
CA LEU A 101 3.78 6.27 -3.40
C LEU A 101 4.09 6.25 -4.90
N ASP A 102 3.84 5.13 -5.58
CA ASP A 102 4.09 5.01 -7.01
C ASP A 102 3.17 5.97 -7.80
N ILE A 103 1.89 6.10 -7.42
CA ILE A 103 0.96 7.08 -7.98
C ILE A 103 1.45 8.51 -7.74
N ALA A 104 1.88 8.83 -6.53
CA ALA A 104 2.37 10.16 -6.17
C ALA A 104 3.60 10.55 -7.01
N LYS A 105 4.53 9.61 -7.22
CA LYS A 105 5.71 9.80 -8.08
C LYS A 105 5.32 10.04 -9.53
N VAL A 106 4.43 9.23 -10.09
CA VAL A 106 3.94 9.41 -11.47
C VAL A 106 3.33 10.81 -11.65
N ARG A 107 2.52 11.27 -10.70
CA ARG A 107 1.93 12.63 -10.75
C ARG A 107 3.00 13.73 -10.74
N LEU A 108 4.01 13.61 -9.89
CA LEU A 108 5.12 14.56 -9.83
C LEU A 108 5.92 14.56 -11.14
N ASP A 109 6.19 13.38 -11.70
CA ASP A 109 6.95 13.24 -12.94
C ASP A 109 6.17 13.79 -14.13
N CYS A 110 4.84 13.61 -14.20
CA CYS A 110 4.00 14.26 -15.20
C CYS A 110 4.16 15.80 -15.17
N LEU A 111 4.12 16.42 -13.99
CA LEU A 111 4.31 17.86 -13.85
C LEU A 111 5.73 18.30 -14.26
N ARG A 112 6.75 17.52 -13.90
CA ARG A 112 8.14 17.78 -14.34
C ARG A 112 8.30 17.70 -15.86
N PHE A 113 7.67 16.73 -16.51
CA PHE A 113 7.66 16.63 -17.96
C PHE A 113 6.93 17.79 -18.63
N GLN A 114 5.78 18.21 -18.09
CA GLN A 114 5.08 19.41 -18.58
C GLN A 114 5.97 20.65 -18.50
N LEU A 115 6.65 20.86 -17.36
CA LEU A 115 7.59 21.96 -17.20
C LEU A 115 8.72 21.88 -18.23
N ARG A 116 9.32 20.69 -18.40
CA ARG A 116 10.41 20.49 -19.35
C ARG A 116 9.99 20.77 -20.79
N LEU A 117 8.78 20.39 -21.19
CA LEU A 117 8.25 20.69 -22.52
C LEU A 117 8.11 22.20 -22.73
N LEU A 118 7.65 22.95 -21.73
CA LEU A 118 7.58 24.41 -21.81
C LEU A 118 8.96 25.06 -21.90
N GLU A 119 9.95 24.58 -21.14
CA GLU A 119 11.34 25.06 -21.23
C GLU A 119 11.92 24.84 -22.63
N VAL A 120 11.71 23.67 -23.22
CA VAL A 120 12.16 23.37 -24.59
C VAL A 120 11.46 24.26 -25.61
N GLN A 121 10.16 24.50 -25.47
CA GLN A 121 9.41 25.41 -26.35
C GLN A 121 9.87 26.86 -26.22
N ALA A 122 10.23 27.31 -25.01
CA ALA A 122 10.76 28.64 -24.78
C ALA A 122 12.20 28.78 -25.30
N GLY A 123 13.04 27.76 -25.13
CA GLY A 123 14.43 27.74 -25.60
C GLY A 123 14.59 27.51 -27.10
N GLY A 124 13.62 26.88 -27.77
CA GLY A 124 13.58 26.72 -29.23
C GLY A 124 13.02 27.93 -29.99
N ARG A 125 12.67 29.02 -29.30
CA ARG A 125 12.23 30.30 -29.88
C ARG A 125 13.34 31.36 -29.93
N ALA A 126 14.61 30.95 -29.82
CA ALA A 126 15.77 31.82 -30.00
C ALA A 126 16.34 31.72 -31.42
#